data_AF-A0A9E3H512-F1
#
_entry.id   AF-A0A9E3H512-F1
#
_cell.length_a   1.000
_cell.length_b   1.000
_cell.length_c   1.000
_cell.angle_alpha   90.00
_cell.angle_beta   90.00
_cell.angle_gamma   90.00
#
_symmetry.space_group_name_H-M   'P 1'
#
loop_
_entity.id
_entity.type
_entity.pdbx_description
1 polymer ?
#
loop_
_entity_poly.entity_id
_entity_poly.type
_entity_poly.pdbx_seq_one_letter_code
_entity_poly.pdbx_strand_id
1 'polypeptide(L)'
;MNKIIMTSLVALTTATSFLFSNQSAQAHGRYNYHHIYPFYRPNYCYPITQWFVDQDPAYHPQAYSDGYRQGRESAKKGNTYKQRTAGGEFARGFEDGYYGRKFAGQKNIVPNEYRPYTTTDCDWFGF
;
A
#
# COMPACT_ATOMS: atom_id res chain seq x y z
N MET A 1 -45.35 -37.20 -5.18
CA MET A 1 -45.42 -36.13 -4.17
C MET A 1 -45.11 -34.81 -4.85
N ASN A 2 -45.99 -33.83 -4.67
CA ASN A 2 -46.14 -32.66 -5.53
C ASN A 2 -44.97 -31.67 -5.42
N LYS A 3 -44.57 -31.14 -6.58
CA LYS A 3 -43.65 -29.99 -6.74
C LYS A 3 -44.46 -28.71 -6.69
N ILE A 4 -44.09 -27.75 -5.85
CA ILE A 4 -44.40 -26.33 -6.06
C ILE A 4 -43.19 -25.51 -5.62
N ILE A 5 -42.47 -24.98 -6.61
CA ILE A 5 -41.45 -23.95 -6.47
C ILE A 5 -42.20 -22.62 -6.48
N MET A 6 -42.13 -21.83 -5.41
CA MET A 6 -42.60 -20.44 -5.43
C MET A 6 -41.43 -19.49 -5.23
N THR A 7 -41.10 -18.82 -6.33
CA THR A 7 -40.26 -17.64 -6.47
C THR A 7 -40.94 -16.41 -5.86
N SER A 8 -40.18 -15.55 -5.16
CA SER A 8 -40.63 -14.20 -4.76
C SER A 8 -39.43 -13.25 -4.91
N LEU A 9 -39.37 -12.50 -6.01
CA LEU A 9 -39.83 -11.11 -6.21
C LEU A 9 -38.85 -10.07 -5.63
N VAL A 10 -37.94 -9.62 -6.49
CA VAL A 10 -37.05 -8.46 -6.31
C VAL A 10 -37.86 -7.20 -6.61
N ALA A 11 -37.92 -6.26 -5.66
CA ALA A 11 -38.50 -4.94 -5.88
C ALA A 11 -37.38 -3.92 -6.13
N LEU A 12 -37.29 -3.39 -7.36
CA LEU A 12 -36.48 -2.23 -7.73
C LEU A 12 -37.34 -0.97 -7.58
N THR A 13 -36.95 -0.04 -6.71
CA THR A 13 -37.59 1.28 -6.61
C THR A 13 -36.84 2.29 -7.47
N THR A 14 -37.43 2.67 -8.61
CA THR A 14 -36.99 3.79 -9.45
C THR A 14 -37.57 5.11 -8.91
N ALA A 15 -36.73 6.02 -8.42
CA ALA A 15 -37.14 7.39 -8.12
C ALA A 15 -36.77 8.30 -9.29
N THR A 16 -37.76 8.65 -10.11
CA THR A 16 -37.68 9.73 -11.10
C THR A 16 -38.32 10.98 -10.52
N SER A 17 -37.55 12.05 -10.36
CA SER A 17 -38.08 13.38 -10.12
C SER A 17 -37.44 14.38 -11.08
N PHE A 18 -38.14 14.62 -12.18
CA PHE A 18 -38.00 15.83 -12.99
C PHE A 18 -38.92 16.90 -12.39
N LEU A 19 -38.41 18.10 -12.09
CA LEU A 19 -39.16 19.34 -12.27
C LEU A 19 -38.20 20.51 -12.53
N PHE A 20 -38.27 20.98 -13.77
CA PHE A 20 -37.71 22.25 -14.24
C PHE A 20 -38.34 23.43 -13.49
N SER A 21 -37.52 24.35 -13.01
CA SER A 21 -37.97 25.69 -12.60
C SER A 21 -37.31 26.72 -13.51
N ASN A 22 -38.04 27.12 -14.53
CA ASN A 22 -37.75 28.30 -15.36
C ASN A 22 -38.23 29.55 -14.63
N GLN A 23 -37.32 30.43 -14.23
CA GLN A 23 -37.61 31.86 -14.10
C GLN A 23 -36.49 32.67 -14.74
N SER A 24 -36.85 33.40 -15.79
CA SER A 24 -35.98 34.30 -16.53
C SER A 24 -36.03 35.73 -15.95
N ALA A 25 -34.83 36.29 -15.81
CA ALA A 25 -34.44 37.69 -15.91
C ALA A 25 -34.83 38.67 -14.79
N GLN A 26 -33.80 39.13 -14.07
CA GLN A 26 -33.64 40.57 -13.78
C GLN A 26 -32.25 41.01 -14.24
N ALA A 27 -32.23 41.96 -15.18
CA ALA A 27 -31.03 42.68 -15.58
C ALA A 27 -30.71 43.71 -14.50
N HIS A 28 -29.49 43.67 -13.94
CA HIS A 28 -29.00 44.77 -13.12
C HIS A 28 -27.51 45.02 -13.39
N GLY A 29 -27.23 46.26 -13.84
CA GLY A 29 -26.03 47.03 -13.54
C GLY A 29 -24.69 46.50 -14.05
N ARG A 30 -24.19 47.10 -15.14
CA ARG A 30 -22.75 47.06 -15.47
C ARG A 30 -21.95 47.76 -14.36
N TYR A 31 -21.39 46.98 -13.44
CA TYR A 31 -20.26 47.40 -12.63
C TYR A 31 -19.06 46.53 -12.98
N ASN A 32 -18.07 47.19 -13.58
CA ASN A 32 -16.79 46.60 -13.95
C ASN A 32 -15.95 46.42 -12.68
N TYR A 33 -16.25 45.37 -11.91
CA TYR A 33 -15.28 44.85 -10.95
C TYR A 33 -14.41 43.86 -11.71
N HIS A 34 -13.18 44.28 -12.05
CA HIS A 34 -12.10 43.34 -12.37
C HIS A 34 -11.76 42.53 -11.12
N HIS A 35 -12.63 41.59 -10.76
CA HIS A 35 -12.25 40.48 -9.91
C HIS A 35 -11.35 39.58 -10.76
N ILE A 36 -10.05 39.72 -10.55
CA ILE A 36 -9.08 38.69 -10.88
C ILE A 36 -9.47 37.49 -10.02
N TYR A 37 -10.34 36.62 -10.54
CA TYR A 37 -10.53 35.30 -9.97
C TYR A 37 -9.18 34.60 -10.09
N PRO A 38 -8.55 34.15 -8.99
CA PRO A 38 -7.41 33.26 -9.10
C PRO A 38 -7.88 32.04 -9.89
N PHE A 39 -7.20 31.77 -11.00
CA PHE A 39 -7.45 30.63 -11.87
C PHE A 39 -7.04 29.37 -11.09
N TYR A 40 -7.91 28.91 -10.17
CA TYR A 40 -7.73 27.64 -9.47
C TYR A 40 -7.91 26.52 -10.48
N ARG A 41 -6.80 26.08 -11.09
CA ARG A 41 -6.81 24.89 -11.93
C ARG A 41 -7.22 23.70 -11.06
N PRO A 42 -8.18 22.87 -11.49
CA PRO A 42 -8.54 21.67 -10.74
C PRO A 42 -7.30 20.75 -10.73
N ASN A 43 -6.83 20.41 -9.53
CA ASN A 43 -5.81 19.40 -9.34
C ASN A 43 -6.55 18.06 -9.18
N TYR A 44 -6.31 17.11 -10.10
CA TYR A 44 -7.00 15.83 -10.08
C TYR A 44 -6.09 14.78 -9.46
N CYS A 45 -6.53 14.23 -8.34
CA CYS A 45 -5.83 13.21 -7.59
C CYS A 45 -6.41 11.83 -7.92
N TYR A 46 -5.55 10.89 -8.31
CA TYR A 46 -5.93 9.52 -8.64
C TYR A 46 -5.05 8.49 -7.93
N PRO A 47 -5.58 7.32 -7.56
CA PRO A 47 -4.79 6.28 -6.93
C PRO A 47 -3.83 5.65 -7.93
N ILE A 48 -2.55 5.61 -7.59
CA ILE A 48 -1.50 4.89 -8.32
C ILE A 48 -0.96 3.73 -7.48
N THR A 49 -0.76 2.59 -8.13
CA THR A 49 -0.11 1.42 -7.49
C THR A 49 1.39 1.53 -7.70
N GLN A 50 2.13 1.67 -6.61
CA GLN A 50 3.59 1.60 -6.60
C GLN A 50 4.06 0.30 -5.96
N TRP A 51 5.29 -0.12 -6.27
CA TRP A 51 5.89 -1.33 -5.73
C TRP A 51 6.97 -0.95 -4.73
N PHE A 52 6.82 -1.40 -3.48
CA PHE A 52 7.85 -1.30 -2.45
C PHE A 52 8.58 -2.62 -2.34
N VAL A 53 9.91 -2.58 -2.28
CA VAL A 53 10.73 -3.76 -1.96
C VAL A 53 10.88 -3.81 -0.45
N ASP A 54 10.32 -4.85 0.17
CA ASP A 54 10.50 -5.07 1.61
C ASP A 54 11.96 -5.43 1.88
N GLN A 55 12.66 -4.56 2.61
CA GLN A 55 14.07 -4.71 2.99
C GLN A 55 14.23 -5.41 4.35
N ASP A 56 13.17 -6.03 4.89
CA ASP A 56 13.29 -6.85 6.10
C ASP A 56 14.42 -7.88 5.91
N PRO A 57 15.43 -7.93 6.80
CA PRO A 57 16.50 -8.92 6.74
C PRO A 57 16.02 -10.38 6.67
N ALA A 58 14.77 -10.63 7.07
CA ALA A 58 14.05 -11.88 6.90
C ALA A 58 13.90 -12.34 5.44
N TYR A 59 13.78 -11.40 4.49
CA TYR A 59 13.33 -11.63 3.11
C TYR A 59 14.38 -11.18 2.10
N HIS A 60 15.59 -11.76 2.16
CA HIS A 60 16.66 -11.44 1.22
C HIS A 60 17.40 -12.70 0.72
N PRO A 61 17.88 -12.73 -0.54
CA PRO A 61 18.69 -13.82 -1.07
C PRO A 61 19.98 -14.09 -0.28
N GLN A 62 20.39 -13.15 0.56
CA GLN A 62 21.58 -13.19 1.41
C GLN A 62 21.25 -13.19 2.92
N ALA A 63 19.99 -13.47 3.28
CA ALA A 63 19.49 -13.45 4.66
C ALA A 63 20.39 -14.22 5.64
N TYR A 64 20.89 -15.40 5.28
CA TYR A 64 21.77 -16.18 6.17
C TYR A 64 23.10 -15.47 6.42
N SER A 65 23.76 -14.97 5.37
CA SER A 65 25.06 -14.29 5.50
C SER A 65 24.95 -13.00 6.31
N ASP A 66 23.88 -12.24 6.12
CA ASP A 66 23.63 -11.03 6.88
C ASP A 66 23.34 -11.34 8.35
N GLY A 67 22.50 -12.34 8.61
CA GLY A 67 22.25 -12.85 9.95
C GLY A 67 23.55 -13.25 10.64
N TYR A 68 24.37 -14.07 9.99
CA TYR A 68 25.65 -14.55 10.52
C TYR A 68 26.62 -13.43 10.87
N ARG A 69 26.75 -12.44 9.99
CA ARG A 69 27.57 -11.25 10.25
C ARG A 69 27.07 -10.49 11.48
N GLN A 70 25.77 -10.21 11.55
CA GLN A 70 25.15 -9.49 12.66
C GLN A 70 25.20 -10.26 13.99
N GLY A 71 25.07 -11.59 13.94
CA GLY A 71 25.22 -12.48 15.09
C GLY A 71 26.62 -12.38 15.68
N ARG A 72 27.66 -12.51 14.83
CA ARG A 72 29.06 -12.36 15.27
C ARG A 72 29.33 -10.98 15.86
N GLU A 73 28.84 -9.92 15.22
CA GLU A 73 29.00 -8.55 15.73
C GLU A 73 28.30 -8.37 17.09
N SER A 74 27.12 -8.95 17.27
CA SER A 74 26.39 -8.90 18.54
C SER A 74 27.13 -9.64 19.65
N ALA A 75 27.66 -10.83 19.36
CA ALA A 75 28.48 -11.59 20.31
C ALA A 75 29.76 -10.84 20.68
N LYS A 76 30.43 -10.21 19.71
CA LYS A 76 31.61 -9.36 19.95
C LYS A 76 31.31 -8.16 20.85
N LYS A 77 30.12 -7.56 20.71
CA LYS A 77 29.67 -6.43 21.53
C LYS A 77 29.19 -6.86 22.94
N GLY A 78 29.13 -8.16 23.22
CA GLY A 78 28.65 -8.68 24.51
C GLY A 78 27.13 -8.53 24.69
N ASN A 79 26.38 -8.29 23.62
CA ASN A 79 24.92 -8.22 23.69
C ASN A 79 24.36 -9.58 24.06
N THR A 80 23.38 -9.66 24.97
CA THR A 80 22.70 -10.92 25.26
C THR A 80 22.01 -11.46 24.00
N TYR A 81 22.10 -12.77 23.79
CA TYR A 81 21.41 -13.45 22.71
C TYR A 81 19.90 -13.16 22.79
N LYS A 82 19.35 -12.69 21.68
CA LYS A 82 17.91 -12.56 21.47
C LYS A 82 17.59 -13.25 20.16
N GLN A 83 16.75 -14.29 20.23
CA GLN A 83 16.27 -14.97 19.05
C GLN A 83 15.61 -13.96 18.11
N ARG A 84 15.93 -14.04 16.83
CA ARG A 84 15.34 -13.20 15.80
C ARG A 84 14.12 -13.93 15.24
N THR A 85 12.99 -13.24 15.21
CA THR A 85 11.77 -13.69 14.52
C THR A 85 11.80 -13.35 13.03
N ALA A 86 12.72 -12.45 12.63
CA ALA A 86 13.00 -12.12 11.24
C ALA A 86 13.46 -13.39 10.49
N GLY A 87 12.55 -13.94 9.67
CA GLY A 87 12.73 -14.93 8.61
C GLY A 87 13.74 -16.05 8.83
N GLY A 88 13.25 -17.28 8.96
CA GLY A 88 13.98 -18.55 9.17
C GLY A 88 15.50 -18.54 8.90
N GLU A 89 15.92 -18.24 7.66
CA GLU A 89 17.35 -18.26 7.28
C GLU A 89 18.19 -17.15 7.93
N PHE A 90 17.64 -15.95 8.10
CA PHE A 90 18.31 -14.88 8.85
C PHE A 90 18.47 -15.25 10.32
N ALA A 91 17.41 -15.74 10.96
CA ALA A 91 17.45 -16.19 12.35
C ALA A 91 18.49 -17.31 12.58
N ARG A 92 18.50 -18.30 11.68
CA ARG A 92 19.50 -19.39 11.67
C ARG A 92 20.92 -18.84 11.53
N GLY A 93 21.14 -17.94 10.57
CA GLY A 93 22.42 -17.27 10.38
C GLY A 93 22.86 -16.52 11.62
N PHE A 94 21.97 -15.71 12.20
CA PHE A 94 22.24 -14.94 13.42
C PHE A 94 22.63 -15.82 14.60
N GLU A 95 21.92 -16.92 14.82
CA GLU A 95 22.27 -17.90 15.86
C GLU A 95 23.67 -18.47 15.63
N ASP A 96 23.95 -18.97 14.42
CA ASP A 96 25.25 -19.56 14.07
C ASP A 96 26.39 -18.55 14.27
N GLY A 97 26.19 -17.31 13.81
CA GLY A 97 27.15 -16.23 13.97
C GLY A 97 27.36 -15.83 15.42
N TYR A 98 26.29 -15.75 16.21
CA TYR A 98 26.36 -15.38 17.63
C TYR A 98 27.13 -16.41 18.45
N TYR A 99 26.88 -17.70 18.22
CA TYR A 99 27.60 -18.78 18.91
C TYR A 99 28.95 -19.15 18.28
N GLY A 100 29.36 -18.46 17.21
CA GLY A 100 30.64 -18.72 16.54
C GLY A 100 30.72 -20.08 15.85
N ARG A 101 29.58 -20.65 15.44
CA ARG A 101 29.54 -21.89 14.65
C ARG A 101 30.16 -21.66 13.26
N LYS A 102 30.59 -22.72 12.59
CA LYS A 102 31.13 -22.60 11.22
C LYS A 102 30.06 -22.06 10.28
N PHE A 103 30.45 -21.18 9.36
CA PHE A 103 29.58 -20.67 8.32
C PHE A 103 29.06 -21.81 7.44
N ALA A 104 27.76 -22.08 7.49
CA ALA A 104 27.14 -23.18 6.77
C ALA A 104 26.53 -22.78 5.41
N GLY A 105 26.48 -21.48 5.12
CA GLY A 105 25.83 -20.94 3.93
C GLY A 105 24.30 -20.95 3.99
N GLN A 106 23.69 -20.32 3.00
CA GLN A 106 22.24 -20.22 2.86
C GLN A 106 21.67 -21.54 2.33
N LYS A 107 20.70 -22.13 3.02
CA LYS A 107 20.03 -23.37 2.60
C LYS A 107 18.92 -23.10 1.61
N ASN A 108 18.17 -22.02 1.84
CA ASN A 108 17.03 -21.61 1.02
C ASN A 108 17.23 -20.17 0.56
N ILE A 109 17.16 -19.91 -0.75
CA ILE A 109 17.16 -18.55 -1.27
C ILE A 109 15.77 -17.97 -1.05
N VAL A 110 15.65 -16.98 -0.16
CA VAL A 110 14.39 -16.26 0.05
C VAL A 110 14.39 -15.07 -0.92
N PRO A 111 13.49 -15.03 -1.91
CA PRO A 111 13.42 -13.89 -2.82
C PRO A 111 12.95 -12.64 -2.06
N ASN A 112 13.28 -11.46 -2.60
CA ASN A 112 12.77 -10.19 -2.08
C ASN A 112 11.24 -10.18 -2.15
N GLU A 113 10.60 -9.65 -1.12
CA GLU A 113 9.15 -9.46 -1.12
C GLU A 113 8.82 -8.11 -1.77
N TYR A 114 8.04 -8.13 -2.85
CA TYR A 114 7.53 -6.93 -3.49
C TYR A 114 6.10 -6.71 -3.01
N ARG A 115 5.87 -5.62 -2.27
CA ARG A 115 4.55 -5.26 -1.77
C ARG A 115 3.98 -4.11 -2.59
N PRO A 116 2.82 -4.30 -3.26
CA PRO A 116 2.13 -3.20 -3.89
C PRO A 116 1.54 -2.31 -2.79
N TYR A 117 1.68 -1.00 -2.94
CA TYR A 117 0.99 -0.03 -2.11
C TYR A 117 0.31 1.01 -2.99
N THR A 118 -0.90 1.40 -2.59
CA THR A 118 -1.65 2.44 -3.28
C THR A 118 -1.28 3.78 -2.65
N THR A 119 -0.72 4.67 -3.45
CA THR A 119 -0.59 6.08 -3.08
C THR A 119 -1.48 6.92 -4.00
N THR A 120 -1.67 8.18 -3.67
CA THR A 120 -2.41 9.12 -4.52
C THR A 120 -1.41 10.00 -5.23
N ASP A 121 -1.51 10.09 -6.56
CA ASP A 121 -0.77 11.07 -7.34
C ASP A 121 -1.75 12.15 -7.80
N CYS A 122 -1.30 13.40 -7.75
CA CYS A 122 -2.12 14.57 -8.03
C CYS A 122 -1.48 15.32 -9.20
N ASP A 123 -2.11 15.22 -10.37
CA ASP A 123 -1.65 15.90 -11.56
C ASP A 123 -2.65 17.00 -11.97
N TRP A 124 -2.10 18.06 -12.54
CA TRP A 124 -2.85 19.19 -13.06
C TRP A 124 -3.63 18.83 -14.33
N PHE A 125 -3.29 17.71 -14.96
CA PHE A 125 -3.78 17.35 -16.28
C PHE A 125 -4.71 16.13 -16.33
N GLY A 126 -4.82 15.34 -15.25
CA GLY A 126 -5.85 14.29 -15.12
C GLY A 126 -5.94 13.32 -16.31
N PHE A 127 -4.79 12.93 -16.88
CA PHE A 127 -4.70 11.96 -17.98
C PHE A 127 -4.16 10.61 -17.49
#